data_AF-A0A5D4T7W5-F1
#
_entry.id   AF-A0A5D4T7W5-F1
#
_cell.length_a   1.000
_cell.length_b   1.000
_cell.length_c   1.000
_cell.angle_alpha   90.00
_cell.angle_beta   90.00
_cell.angle_gamma   90.00
#
_symmetry.space_group_name_H-M   'P 1'
#
loop_
_entity.id
_entity.type
_entity.pdbx_description
1 polymer ?
#
loop_
_entity_poly.entity_id
_entity_poly.type
_entity_poly.pdbx_seq_one_letter_code
_entity_poly.pdbx_strand_id
1 'polypeptide(L)'
;MDFLMDQAILYTSKKYEEIYIQFKEKYDIKYQDLFLLCASIGFKKDRQNKIGEHGREFRTNYLNSKQKATAYSIILSDLEIGKNIEAFEGSEFRLKARKKLEAYAEGGMEILVEDVFGHRFDGNRLDSQYGEYDVDVLSYVYGDAMEVPF
;
A
#
# COMPACT_ATOMS: atom_id res chain seq x y z
N MET A 1 -20.76 -5.20 -9.79
CA MET A 1 -20.18 -4.22 -8.84
C MET A 1 -18.99 -4.87 -8.14
N ASP A 2 -17.79 -4.32 -8.29
CA ASP A 2 -16.51 -4.95 -7.90
C ASP A 2 -15.95 -4.47 -6.54
N PHE A 3 -14.73 -4.89 -6.15
CA PHE A 3 -14.18 -4.62 -4.82
C PHE A 3 -13.76 -3.16 -4.56
N LEU A 4 -13.61 -2.34 -5.61
CA LEU A 4 -13.32 -0.90 -5.54
C LEU A 4 -14.58 -0.03 -5.73
N MET A 5 -15.78 -0.61 -5.61
CA MET A 5 -17.08 0.11 -5.61
C MET A 5 -16.95 1.52 -5.02
N ASP A 6 -17.51 2.52 -5.73
CA ASP A 6 -17.43 3.91 -5.30
C ASP A 6 -17.98 4.04 -3.86
N GLN A 7 -17.08 4.36 -2.92
CA GLN A 7 -17.28 4.50 -1.46
C GLN A 7 -16.83 3.34 -0.55
N ALA A 8 -16.27 2.23 -1.05
CA ALA A 8 -15.64 1.26 -0.16
C ALA A 8 -14.48 1.91 0.62
N ILE A 9 -14.25 1.45 1.86
CA ILE A 9 -13.17 1.96 2.72
C ILE A 9 -11.99 1.00 2.68
N LEU A 10 -10.78 1.57 2.60
CA LEU A 10 -9.51 0.89 2.81
C LEU A 10 -8.83 1.48 4.05
N TYR A 11 -8.17 0.61 4.81
CA TYR A 11 -7.47 0.95 6.05
C TYR A 11 -5.97 0.80 5.91
N THR A 12 -5.21 1.70 6.53
CA THR A 12 -3.80 1.51 6.87
C THR A 12 -3.69 1.01 8.31
N SER A 13 -2.52 0.52 8.74
CA SER A 13 -2.32 0.25 10.17
C SER A 13 -2.11 1.52 10.98
N LYS A 14 -2.47 1.44 12.26
CA LYS A 14 -2.17 2.43 13.29
C LYS A 14 -0.67 2.58 13.49
N LYS A 15 0.08 1.48 13.39
CA LYS A 15 1.55 1.37 13.53
C LYS A 15 2.29 2.37 12.64
N TYR A 16 1.79 2.62 11.43
CA TYR A 16 2.44 3.48 10.44
C TYR A 16 1.70 4.82 10.21
N GLU A 17 0.72 5.16 11.04
CA GLU A 17 -0.14 6.34 10.83
C GLU A 17 0.67 7.65 10.69
N GLU A 18 1.68 7.85 11.52
CA GLU A 18 2.49 9.07 11.50
C GLU A 18 3.34 9.18 10.22
N ILE A 19 3.73 8.06 9.60
CA ILE A 19 4.42 8.06 8.30
C ILE A 19 3.49 8.63 7.23
N TYR A 20 2.25 8.16 7.17
CA TYR A 20 1.25 8.67 6.22
C TYR A 20 1.00 10.17 6.43
N ILE A 21 0.84 10.61 7.68
CA ILE A 21 0.63 12.03 8.02
C ILE A 21 1.84 12.85 7.55
N GLN A 22 3.06 12.44 7.90
CA GLN A 22 4.27 13.15 7.51
C GLN A 22 4.42 13.26 6.00
N PHE A 23 4.18 12.17 5.25
CA PHE A 23 4.29 12.19 3.80
C PHE A 23 3.29 13.14 3.14
N LYS A 24 2.07 13.20 3.68
CA LYS A 24 1.06 14.15 3.23
C LYS A 24 1.44 15.59 3.55
N GLU A 25 1.88 15.86 4.77
CA GLU A 25 2.13 17.23 5.24
C GLU A 25 3.41 17.83 4.67
N LYS A 26 4.48 17.03 4.54
CA LYS A 26 5.78 17.50 4.06
C LYS A 26 5.94 17.44 2.54
N TYR A 27 5.35 16.43 1.89
CA TYR A 27 5.61 16.14 0.47
C TYR A 27 4.35 16.21 -0.42
N ASP A 28 3.19 16.57 0.15
CA ASP A 28 1.89 16.58 -0.55
C ASP A 28 1.52 15.22 -1.20
N ILE A 29 2.06 14.12 -0.65
CA ILE A 29 1.75 12.76 -1.11
C ILE A 29 0.45 12.32 -0.43
N LYS A 30 -0.60 12.07 -1.23
CA LYS A 30 -1.90 11.69 -0.68
C LYS A 30 -1.84 10.29 -0.08
N TYR A 31 -2.68 10.02 0.91
CA TYR A 31 -2.70 8.72 1.59
C TYR A 31 -2.92 7.56 0.62
N GLN A 32 -3.81 7.71 -0.37
CA GLN A 32 -4.06 6.67 -1.36
C GLN A 32 -2.87 6.45 -2.32
N ASP A 33 -2.04 7.48 -2.55
CA ASP A 33 -0.87 7.40 -3.41
C ASP A 33 0.21 6.57 -2.71
N LEU A 34 0.52 6.91 -1.46
CA LEU A 34 1.47 6.16 -0.64
C LEU A 34 0.96 4.73 -0.37
N PHE A 35 -0.33 4.57 -0.06
CA PHE A 35 -0.93 3.25 0.15
C PHE A 35 -0.75 2.34 -1.06
N LEU A 36 -1.06 2.82 -2.27
CA LEU A 36 -0.91 2.00 -3.47
C LEU A 36 0.54 1.74 -3.84
N LEU A 37 1.44 2.67 -3.54
CA LEU A 37 2.87 2.43 -3.68
C LEU A 37 3.30 1.28 -2.77
N CYS A 38 2.97 1.34 -1.49
CA CYS A 38 3.24 0.26 -0.55
C CYS A 38 2.57 -1.04 -0.97
N ALA A 39 1.31 -1.02 -1.43
CA ALA A 39 0.63 -2.23 -1.92
C ALA A 39 1.37 -2.85 -3.11
N SER A 40 1.91 -2.03 -4.00
CA SER A 40 2.68 -2.50 -5.16
C SER A 40 4.03 -3.10 -4.74
N ILE A 41 4.73 -2.47 -3.80
CA ILE A 41 5.99 -2.99 -3.23
C ILE A 41 5.75 -4.33 -2.53
N GLY A 42 4.76 -4.38 -1.63
CA GLY A 42 4.41 -5.60 -0.91
C GLY A 42 4.00 -6.73 -1.85
N PHE A 43 3.21 -6.44 -2.88
CA PHE A 43 2.85 -7.42 -3.91
C PHE A 43 4.08 -7.94 -4.66
N LYS A 44 4.94 -7.04 -5.16
CA LYS A 44 6.14 -7.43 -5.92
C LYS A 44 7.12 -8.28 -5.12
N LYS A 45 7.26 -8.01 -3.81
CA LYS A 45 8.15 -8.75 -2.91
C LYS A 45 7.46 -9.92 -2.19
N ASP A 46 6.22 -10.25 -2.56
CA ASP A 46 5.38 -11.27 -1.91
C ASP A 46 5.32 -11.12 -0.37
N ARG A 47 5.25 -9.87 0.11
CA ARG A 47 5.14 -9.56 1.53
C ARG A 47 3.72 -9.09 1.86
N GLN A 48 3.09 -9.83 2.76
CA GLN A 48 1.73 -9.58 3.22
C GLN A 48 1.68 -9.65 4.73
N ASN A 49 1.19 -8.60 5.37
CA ASN A 49 1.05 -8.54 6.81
C ASN A 49 -0.38 -8.20 7.19
N LYS A 50 -0.89 -8.82 8.25
CA LYS A 50 -2.22 -8.47 8.76
C LYS A 50 -2.11 -7.14 9.49
N ILE A 51 -3.01 -6.22 9.16
CA ILE A 51 -3.22 -5.02 9.96
C ILE A 51 -3.73 -5.45 11.35
N GLY A 52 -3.00 -5.07 12.40
CA GLY A 52 -3.43 -5.26 13.78
C GLY A 52 -4.55 -4.30 14.15
N GLU A 53 -4.22 -3.01 14.27
CA GLU A 53 -5.17 -1.92 14.54
C GLU A 53 -5.33 -1.01 13.34
N HIS A 54 -6.56 -0.56 13.07
CA HIS A 54 -6.84 0.37 11.98
C HIS A 54 -6.33 1.78 12.31
N GLY A 55 -5.55 2.36 11.40
CA GLY A 55 -5.05 3.73 11.43
C GLY A 55 -5.85 4.62 10.49
N ARG A 56 -5.18 5.21 9.50
CA ARG A 56 -5.82 6.08 8.51
C ARG A 56 -6.75 5.26 7.62
N GLU A 57 -7.82 5.92 7.19
CA GLU A 57 -8.74 5.37 6.19
C GLU A 57 -8.90 6.33 5.02
N PHE A 58 -9.19 5.77 3.85
CA PHE A 58 -9.64 6.52 2.70
C PHE A 58 -10.66 5.72 1.89
N ARG A 59 -11.46 6.44 1.11
CA ARG A 59 -12.48 5.84 0.27
C ARG A 59 -11.92 5.52 -1.11
N THR A 60 -12.34 4.40 -1.69
CA THR A 60 -11.91 3.93 -3.02
C THR A 60 -12.28 4.88 -4.15
N ASN A 61 -13.25 5.77 -3.96
CA ASN A 61 -13.59 6.82 -4.92
C ASN A 61 -12.50 7.93 -5.00
N TYR A 62 -11.55 7.98 -4.08
CA TYR A 62 -10.37 8.86 -4.17
C TYR A 62 -9.29 8.32 -5.10
N LEU A 63 -9.40 7.05 -5.53
CA LEU A 63 -8.51 6.45 -6.50
C LEU A 63 -8.91 6.88 -7.92
N ASN A 64 -7.94 7.39 -8.68
CA ASN A 64 -8.10 7.64 -10.10
C ASN A 64 -8.08 6.33 -10.92
N SER A 65 -8.36 6.41 -12.23
CA SER A 65 -8.43 5.22 -13.08
C SER A 65 -7.13 4.41 -13.14
N LYS A 66 -5.96 5.05 -13.12
CA LYS A 66 -4.66 4.36 -13.13
C LYS A 66 -4.43 3.63 -11.81
N GLN A 67 -4.75 4.28 -10.70
CA GLN A 67 -4.66 3.71 -9.35
C GLN A 67 -5.60 2.52 -9.16
N LYS A 68 -6.84 2.63 -9.65
CA LYS A 68 -7.78 1.51 -9.67
C LYS A 68 -7.21 0.35 -10.51
N ALA A 69 -6.66 0.63 -11.69
CA ALA A 69 -6.01 -0.38 -12.53
C ALA A 69 -4.87 -1.11 -11.79
N THR A 70 -3.98 -0.39 -11.09
CA THR A 70 -2.93 -1.00 -10.26
C THR A 70 -3.51 -1.93 -9.20
N ALA A 71 -4.53 -1.47 -8.46
CA ALA A 71 -5.18 -2.30 -7.45
C ALA A 71 -5.82 -3.56 -8.05
N TYR A 72 -6.47 -3.46 -9.21
CA TYR A 72 -6.99 -4.63 -9.93
C TYR A 72 -5.87 -5.57 -10.35
N SER A 73 -4.77 -5.06 -10.91
CA SER A 73 -3.63 -5.88 -11.34
C SER A 73 -3.03 -6.68 -10.18
N ILE A 74 -2.89 -6.07 -9.00
CA ILE A 74 -2.43 -6.76 -7.79
C ILE A 74 -3.39 -7.91 -7.45
N ILE A 75 -4.69 -7.62 -7.31
CA ILE A 75 -5.67 -8.63 -6.87
C ILE A 75 -5.89 -9.73 -7.92
N LEU A 76 -5.89 -9.41 -9.21
CA LEU A 76 -6.02 -10.41 -10.28
C LEU A 76 -4.78 -11.33 -10.37
N SER A 77 -3.61 -10.81 -9.98
CA SER A 77 -2.36 -11.57 -10.00
C SER A 77 -2.10 -12.31 -8.69
N ASP A 78 -2.91 -12.08 -7.65
CA ASP A 78 -2.82 -12.79 -6.38
C ASP A 78 -3.10 -14.28 -6.57
N LEU A 79 -2.20 -15.14 -6.06
CA LEU A 79 -2.25 -16.58 -6.29
C LEU A 79 -3.43 -17.27 -5.59
N GLU A 80 -3.95 -16.68 -4.50
CA GLU A 80 -5.03 -17.25 -3.69
C GLU A 80 -6.40 -16.84 -4.21
N ILE A 81 -6.60 -15.56 -4.51
CA ILE A 81 -7.92 -15.01 -4.85
C ILE A 81 -8.05 -14.53 -6.30
N GLY A 82 -6.94 -14.26 -7.01
CA GLY A 82 -6.97 -13.69 -8.36
C GLY A 82 -7.47 -14.64 -9.45
N LYS A 83 -7.37 -15.97 -9.23
CA LYS A 83 -7.73 -17.00 -10.21
C LYS A 83 -9.24 -17.21 -10.38
N ASN A 84 -10.08 -16.58 -9.56
CA ASN A 84 -11.53 -16.75 -9.61
C ASN A 84 -12.24 -15.42 -9.92
N ILE A 85 -12.15 -14.99 -11.18
CA ILE A 85 -12.74 -13.74 -11.68
C ILE A 85 -14.27 -13.74 -11.50
N GLU A 86 -14.91 -14.90 -11.62
CA GLU A 86 -16.36 -15.05 -11.44
C GLU A 86 -16.83 -14.70 -10.02
N ALA A 87 -15.95 -14.82 -9.02
CA ALA A 87 -16.26 -14.45 -7.64
C ALA A 87 -16.24 -12.93 -7.39
N PHE A 88 -15.78 -12.09 -8.32
CA PHE A 88 -15.59 -10.64 -8.11
C PHE A 88 -16.89 -9.89 -7.82
N GLU A 89 -18.04 -10.45 -8.19
CA GLU A 89 -19.35 -9.89 -7.92
C GLU A 89 -19.89 -10.24 -6.52
N GLY A 90 -19.25 -11.19 -5.83
CA GLY A 90 -19.61 -11.62 -4.49
C GLY A 90 -19.16 -10.62 -3.41
N SER A 91 -20.04 -10.31 -2.46
CA SER A 91 -19.72 -9.43 -1.32
C SER A 91 -18.54 -9.94 -0.48
N GLU A 92 -18.45 -11.25 -0.29
CA GLU A 92 -17.37 -11.90 0.44
C GLU A 92 -16.02 -11.73 -0.27
N PHE A 93 -16.00 -11.95 -1.59
CA PHE A 93 -14.80 -11.73 -2.39
C PHE A 93 -14.34 -10.28 -2.31
N ARG A 94 -15.27 -9.33 -2.43
CA ARG A 94 -14.93 -7.90 -2.34
C ARG A 94 -14.25 -7.55 -1.02
N LEU A 95 -14.71 -8.13 0.09
CA LEU A 95 -14.07 -7.94 1.39
C LEU A 95 -12.68 -8.56 1.44
N LYS A 96 -12.53 -9.80 0.95
CA LYS A 96 -11.25 -10.51 0.87
C LYS A 96 -10.23 -9.75 0.02
N ALA A 97 -10.63 -9.26 -1.15
CA ALA A 97 -9.80 -8.46 -2.04
C ALA A 97 -9.29 -7.19 -1.37
N ARG A 98 -10.17 -6.43 -0.69
CA ARG A 98 -9.73 -5.24 0.07
C ARG A 98 -8.76 -5.62 1.19
N LYS A 99 -9.07 -6.65 1.96
CA LYS A 99 -8.17 -7.12 3.04
C LYS A 99 -6.82 -7.60 2.53
N LYS A 100 -6.77 -8.21 1.34
CA LYS A 100 -5.50 -8.55 0.68
C LYS A 100 -4.74 -7.32 0.23
N LEU A 101 -5.41 -6.34 -0.37
CA LEU A 101 -4.77 -5.09 -0.77
C LEU A 101 -4.18 -4.35 0.44
N GLU A 102 -4.94 -4.28 1.54
CA GLU A 102 -4.49 -3.76 2.84
C GLU A 102 -3.27 -4.53 3.36
N ALA A 103 -3.25 -5.86 3.23
CA ALA A 103 -2.15 -6.68 3.70
C ALA A 103 -0.86 -6.49 2.89
N TYR A 104 -0.96 -6.33 1.57
CA TYR A 104 0.16 -5.95 0.72
C TYR A 104 0.66 -4.54 1.06
N ALA A 105 -0.24 -3.58 1.31
CA ALA A 105 0.15 -2.23 1.70
C ALA A 105 0.90 -2.23 3.04
N GLU A 106 0.44 -3.02 4.01
CA GLU A 106 1.15 -3.22 5.28
C GLU A 106 2.53 -3.83 5.07
N GLY A 107 2.64 -4.88 4.24
CA GLY A 107 3.92 -5.51 3.90
C GLY A 107 4.90 -4.56 3.21
N GLY A 108 4.43 -3.76 2.26
CA GLY A 108 5.26 -2.78 1.58
C GLY A 108 5.69 -1.62 2.48
N MET A 109 4.85 -1.19 3.42
CA MET A 109 5.26 -0.18 4.40
C MET A 109 6.32 -0.74 5.35
N GLU A 110 6.20 -2.01 5.77
CA GLU A 110 7.24 -2.65 6.57
C GLU A 110 8.58 -2.73 5.81
N ILE A 111 8.56 -3.04 4.51
CA ILE A 111 9.74 -2.98 3.64
C ILE A 111 10.34 -1.57 3.63
N LEU A 112 9.55 -0.51 3.45
CA LEU A 112 10.06 0.85 3.48
C LEU A 112 10.69 1.19 4.84
N VAL A 113 10.06 0.76 5.93
CA VAL A 113 10.60 0.97 7.28
C VAL A 113 11.94 0.26 7.47
N GLU A 114 12.06 -1.00 7.02
CA GLU A 114 13.26 -1.81 7.20
C GLU A 114 14.40 -1.38 6.26
N ASP A 115 14.10 -1.25 4.96
CA ASP A 115 15.11 -1.14 3.91
C ASP A 115 15.41 0.31 3.50
N VAL A 116 14.47 1.24 3.74
CA VAL A 116 14.57 2.63 3.26
C VAL A 116 14.76 3.61 4.42
N PHE A 117 13.88 3.58 5.41
CA PHE A 117 13.94 4.50 6.55
C PHE A 117 14.94 4.03 7.61
N GLY A 118 15.00 2.72 7.85
CA GLY A 118 15.91 2.08 8.79
C GLY A 118 15.89 2.74 10.17
N HIS A 119 17.09 3.11 10.65
CA HIS A 119 17.28 3.75 11.96
C HIS A 119 16.60 5.12 12.11
N ARG A 120 16.10 5.71 11.02
CA ARG A 120 15.38 6.98 11.07
C ARG A 120 13.90 6.80 11.42
N PHE A 121 13.43 5.57 11.62
CA PHE A 121 12.11 5.26 12.17
C PHE A 121 12.26 4.73 13.61
N ASP A 122 11.61 5.37 14.59
CA ASP A 122 11.74 5.01 16.01
C ASP A 122 10.73 3.95 16.49
N GLY A 123 9.95 3.38 15.58
CA GLY A 123 8.82 2.50 15.89
C GLY A 123 7.46 3.21 15.87
N ASN A 124 7.44 4.54 15.78
CA ASN A 124 6.23 5.35 15.66
C ASN A 124 6.36 6.46 14.62
N ARG A 125 7.47 7.20 14.61
CA ARG A 125 7.70 8.39 13.77
C ARG A 125 9.01 8.31 13.01
N LEU A 126 9.06 9.03 11.89
CA LEU A 126 10.29 9.30 11.18
C LEU A 126 11.03 10.49 11.79
N ASP A 127 12.36 10.46 11.74
CA ASP A 127 13.20 11.58 12.16
C ASP A 127 12.85 12.84 11.39
N SER A 128 12.31 13.83 12.12
CA SER A 128 11.89 15.10 11.55
C SER A 128 13.01 15.95 10.95
N GLN A 129 14.27 15.71 11.36
CA GLN A 129 15.45 16.43 10.86
C GLN A 129 15.86 15.97 9.47
N TYR A 130 15.53 14.73 9.08
CA TYR A 130 15.77 14.24 7.74
C TYR A 130 14.65 14.68 6.78
N GLY A 131 15.07 15.21 5.62
CA GLY A 131 14.18 15.92 4.70
C GLY A 131 13.85 15.18 3.41
N GLU A 132 14.53 14.08 3.08
CA GLU A 132 14.54 13.52 1.72
C GLU A 132 13.88 12.12 1.63
N TYR A 133 12.91 11.83 2.50
CA TYR A 133 12.24 10.52 2.52
C TYR A 133 11.49 10.20 1.22
N ASP A 134 10.96 11.21 0.53
CA ASP A 134 10.35 11.06 -0.80
C ASP A 134 11.38 10.63 -1.85
N VAL A 135 12.58 11.24 -1.84
CA VAL A 135 13.70 10.87 -2.71
C VAL A 135 14.19 9.46 -2.40
N ASP A 136 14.31 9.09 -1.13
CA ASP A 136 14.71 7.75 -0.70
C ASP A 136 13.73 6.68 -1.22
N VAL A 137 12.42 6.91 -1.06
CA VAL A 137 11.38 6.02 -1.56
C VAL A 137 11.42 5.91 -3.08
N LEU A 138 11.55 7.02 -3.80
CA LEU A 138 11.66 7.02 -5.26
C LEU A 138 12.92 6.28 -5.72
N SER A 139 14.04 6.47 -5.02
CA SER A 139 15.31 5.79 -5.31
C SER A 139 15.20 4.29 -5.09
N TYR A 140 14.54 3.86 -4.02
CA TYR A 140 14.24 2.45 -3.76
C TYR A 140 13.42 1.83 -4.88
N VAL A 141 12.31 2.47 -5.24
CA VAL A 141 11.40 1.99 -6.30
C VAL A 141 12.10 1.94 -7.65
N TYR A 142 12.91 2.95 -7.97
CA TYR A 142 13.68 2.99 -9.21
C TYR A 142 14.74 1.90 -9.24
N GLY A 143 15.50 1.71 -8.16
CA GLY A 143 16.50 0.65 -8.04
C GLY A 143 15.87 -0.74 -8.21
N ASP A 144 14.78 -0.99 -7.50
CA ASP A 144 14.03 -2.25 -7.57
C ASP A 144 13.40 -2.50 -8.96
N ALA A 145 13.03 -1.45 -9.70
CA ALA A 145 12.54 -1.58 -11.08
C ALA A 145 13.65 -1.94 -12.09
N MET A 146 14.90 -1.57 -11.78
CA MET A 146 16.07 -1.85 -12.61
C MET A 146 16.69 -3.23 -12.34
N GLU A 147 16.40 -3.85 -11.20
CA GLU A 147 16.76 -5.24 -10.94
C GLU A 147 16.08 -6.16 -11.95
N VAL A 148 16.87 -6.72 -12.86
CA VAL A 148 16.40 -7.65 -13.91
C VAL A 148 15.93 -8.94 -13.22
N PRO A 149 14.72 -9.47 -13.53
CA PRO A 149 14.31 -10.76 -13.02
C PRO A 149 15.23 -11.84 -13.63
N PHE A 150 16.01 -12.50 -12.78
CA PHE A 150 16.84 -13.65 -13.15
C PHE A 150 15.98 -14.88 -13.42
#